data_AF-A0A976LL15-F1
#
_entry.id   AF-A0A976LL15-F1
#
_cell.length_a   1.000
_cell.length_b   1.000
_cell.length_c   1.000
_cell.angle_alpha   90.00
_cell.angle_beta   90.00
_cell.angle_gamma   90.00
#
_symmetry.space_group_name_H-M   'P 1'
#
loop_
_entity.id
_entity.type
_entity.pdbx_description
1 polymer ?
#
loop_
_entity_poly.entity_id
_entity_poly.type
_entity_poly.pdbx_seq_one_letter_code
_entity_poly.pdbx_strand_id
1 'polypeptide(L)' 'GRLRDECLNQHRFLSLDEAQAVTEAWRDDYNRVRPHGALGNQTPFEFARRVAGHAQLPALHG' A
#
# COMPACT_ATOMS: atom_id res chain seq x y z
N GLY A 1 -3.80 -6.54 -13.09
CA GLY A 1 -3.85 -5.63 -11.92
C GLY A 1 -2.50 -5.69 -11.23
N ARG A 2 -2.00 -4.55 -10.71
CA ARG A 2 -0.57 -4.36 -10.34
C ARG A 2 0.06 -5.49 -9.51
N LEU A 3 -0.60 -5.99 -8.46
CA LEU A 3 -0.08 -7.12 -7.67
C LEU A 3 0.15 -8.39 -8.53
N ARG A 4 -0.79 -8.74 -9.39
CA ARG A 4 -0.65 -9.93 -10.25
C ARG A 4 0.45 -9.73 -11.28
N ASP A 5 0.44 -8.60 -11.97
CA ASP A 5 1.30 -8.38 -13.13
C ASP A 5 2.75 -8.05 -12.74
N GLU A 6 2.94 -7.31 -11.64
CA GLU A 6 4.26 -6.81 -11.23
C GLU A 6 4.91 -7.66 -10.13
N CYS A 7 4.13 -8.45 -9.37
CA CYS A 7 4.65 -9.30 -8.29
C CYS A 7 4.48 -10.77 -8.62
N LEU A 8 3.23 -11.26 -8.61
CA LEU A 8 2.98 -12.70 -8.57
C LEU A 8 3.39 -13.40 -9.87
N ASN A 9 3.14 -12.79 -11.03
CA ASN A 9 3.50 -13.39 -12.32
C ASN A 9 5.02 -13.36 -12.60
N GLN A 10 5.76 -12.49 -11.90
CA GLN A 10 7.21 -12.35 -12.06
C GLN A 10 8.00 -13.39 -11.25
N HIS A 11 7.34 -14.12 -10.36
CA HIS A 11 7.97 -15.08 -9.47
C HIS A 11 7.43 -16.49 -9.72
N ARG A 12 8.31 -17.48 -9.54
CA ARG A 12 7.94 -18.89 -9.42
C ARG A 12 8.23 -19.29 -7.99
N PHE A 13 7.18 -19.52 -7.21
CA PHE A 13 7.32 -19.88 -5.80
C PHE A 13 7.58 -21.37 -5.64
N LEU A 14 8.57 -21.71 -4.82
CA LEU A 14 8.91 -23.08 -4.45
C LEU A 14 8.25 -23.49 -3.13
N SER A 15 7.79 -22.51 -2.34
CA SER A 15 7.06 -22.73 -1.09
C SER A 15 6.05 -21.61 -0.80
N LEU A 16 5.15 -21.86 0.15
CA LEU A 16 4.23 -20.83 0.65
C LEU A 16 4.97 -19.73 1.42
N ASP A 17 6.02 -20.08 2.16
CA ASP A 17 6.82 -19.13 2.93
C ASP A 17 7.50 -18.12 2.00
N GLU A 18 8.02 -18.57 0.85
CA GLU A 18 8.57 -17.69 -0.18
C GLU A 18 7.49 -16.77 -0.76
N ALA A 19 6.32 -17.32 -1.09
CA ALA A 19 5.20 -16.54 -1.61
C ALA A 19 4.74 -15.46 -0.62
N GLN A 20 4.71 -15.78 0.68
CA GLN A 20 4.38 -14.82 1.73
C GLN A 20 5.43 -13.71 1.82
N ALA A 21 6.72 -14.08 1.93
CA ALA A 21 7.80 -13.10 2.04
C ALA A 21 7.84 -12.12 0.85
N VAL A 22 7.70 -12.63 -0.37
CA VAL A 22 7.68 -11.80 -1.59
C VAL A 22 6.44 -10.90 -1.62
N THR A 23 5.27 -11.43 -1.25
CA THR A 23 4.03 -10.64 -1.24
C THR A 23 4.07 -9.53 -0.18
N GLU A 24 4.64 -9.81 0.99
CA GLU A 24 4.80 -8.82 2.07
C GLU A 24 5.77 -7.72 1.66
N ALA A 25 6.92 -8.07 1.09
CA ALA A 25 7.87 -7.10 0.58
C ALA A 25 7.24 -6.20 -0.50
N TRP A 26 6.49 -6.78 -1.44
CA TRP A 26 5.79 -6.01 -2.47
C TRP A 26 4.72 -5.10 -1.88
N ARG A 27 3.94 -5.58 -0.90
CA ARG A 27 2.93 -4.78 -0.21
C ARG A 27 3.55 -3.56 0.46
N ASP A 28 4.66 -3.75 1.16
CA ASP A 28 5.34 -2.66 1.87
C ASP A 28 5.91 -1.63 0.90
N ASP A 29 6.56 -2.06 -0.18
CA ASP A 29 7.04 -1.19 -1.25
C ASP A 29 5.89 -0.41 -1.92
N TYR A 30 4.83 -1.10 -2.30
CA TYR A 30 3.66 -0.49 -2.93
C TYR A 30 2.97 0.56 -2.05
N ASN A 31 2.86 0.28 -0.75
CA ASN A 31 2.13 1.13 0.19
C ASN A 31 2.97 2.27 0.77
N ARG A 32 4.30 2.11 0.88
CA ARG A 32 5.15 3.06 1.60
C ARG A 32 6.17 3.78 0.73
N VAL A 33 6.49 3.23 -0.44
CA VAL A 33 7.58 3.75 -1.28
C VAL A 33 7.05 4.31 -2.59
N ARG A 34 6.09 3.63 -3.23
CA ARG A 34 5.62 4.01 -4.58
C ARG A 34 4.57 5.14 -4.54
N PRO A 35 4.83 6.29 -5.16
CA PRO A 35 3.80 7.32 -5.36
C PRO A 35 2.82 6.89 -6.46
N HIS A 36 1.54 7.19 -6.28
CA HIS A 36 0.49 6.87 -7.24
C HIS A 36 -0.15 8.14 -7.78
N GLY A 37 -0.23 8.28 -9.12
CA GLY A 37 -0.85 9.44 -9.76
C GLY A 37 -2.31 9.68 -9.33
N ALA A 38 -3.08 8.60 -9.15
CA ALA A 38 -4.47 8.67 -8.65
C ALA A 38 -4.58 9.22 -7.22
N LEU A 39 -3.48 9.20 -6.44
CA LEU A 39 -3.41 9.75 -5.09
C LEU A 39 -2.73 11.13 -5.06
N GLY A 40 -2.56 11.77 -6.23
CA GLY A 40 -1.85 13.05 -6.34
C GLY A 40 -0.34 12.89 -6.14
N ASN A 41 0.25 11.82 -6.69
CA ASN A 41 1.66 11.47 -6.54
C ASN A 41 2.12 11.22 -5.10
N GLN A 42 1.21 10.79 -4.24
CA GLN A 42 1.52 10.33 -2.88
C GLN A 42 1.54 8.80 -2.82
N THR A 43 2.29 8.27 -1.86
CA THR A 43 2.17 6.86 -1.49
C THR A 43 0.82 6.61 -0.81
N PRO A 44 0.29 5.37 -0.82
CA PRO A 44 -0.96 5.06 -0.12
C PRO A 44 -0.87 5.37 1.38
N PHE A 45 0.29 5.15 1.99
CA PHE A 45 0.55 5.50 3.38
C PHE A 45 0.46 7.01 3.64
N GLU A 46 1.11 7.83 2.80
CA GLU A 46 1.02 9.30 2.90
C GLU A 46 -0.39 9.82 2.68
N PHE A 47 -1.08 9.28 1.68
CA PHE A 47 -2.47 9.62 1.40
C PHE A 47 -3.36 9.29 2.61
N ALA A 48 -3.24 8.09 3.18
CA ALA A 48 -3.98 7.69 4.37
C ALA A 48 -3.71 8.60 5.56
N ARG A 49 -2.44 8.98 5.80
CA ARG A 49 -2.08 9.95 6.85
C ARG A 49 -2.69 11.32 6.62
N ARG A 50 -2.69 11.82 5.38
CA ARG A 50 -3.34 13.08 5.02
C ARG A 50 -4.84 13.01 5.29
N VAL A 51 -5.52 11.98 4.80
CA VAL A 51 -6.97 11.81 5.01
C VAL A 51 -7.30 11.66 6.49
N ALA A 52 -6.53 10.88 7.25
CA ALA A 52 -6.72 10.73 8.69
C ALA A 52 -6.50 12.04 9.46
N GLY A 53 -5.51 12.84 9.07
CA GLY A 53 -5.28 14.18 9.64
C GLY A 53 -6.38 15.19 9.27
N HIS A 54 -7.03 15.02 8.13
CA HIS A 54 -8.20 15.81 7.73
C HIS A 54 -9.51 15.31 8.37
N ALA A 55 -9.53 14.08 8.88
CA ALA A 55 -10.67 13.47 9.57
C ALA A 55 -10.68 13.77 11.08
N GLN A 56 -10.13 14.90 11.51
CA GLN A 56 -10.34 15.41 12.86
C GLN A 56 -11.83 15.74 13.01
N LEU A 57 -12.56 14.79 13.59
CA LEU A 57 -13.97 14.87 13.97
C LEU A 57 -14.22 16.21 14.68
N PRO A 58 -15.29 16.95 14.36
CA PRO A 58 -15.67 18.08 15.19
C PRO A 58 -15.87 17.54 16.61
N ALA A 59 -15.07 18.05 17.55
CA ALA A 59 -15.27 17.78 18.95
C ALA A 59 -16.75 18.08 19.25
N LEU A 60 -17.48 17.06 19.71
CA LEU A 60 -18.80 17.23 20.29
C LEU A 60 -18.61 18.18 21.48
N HIS A 61 -18.87 19.47 21.24
CA HIS A 61 -19.03 20.45 22.30
C HIS A 61 -20.39 20.14 22.93
N GLY A 62 -20.35 19.54 24.11
CA GLY A 62 -21.48 19.52 25.04
C GLY A 62 -21.65 20.87 25.72
#